data_AF-A4AGX0-F1
#
_entry.id   AF-A4AGX0-F1
#
_cell.length_a   1.000
_cell.length_b   1.000
_cell.length_c   1.000
_cell.angle_alpha   90.00
_cell.angle_beta   90.00
_cell.angle_gamma   90.00
#
_symmetry.space_group_name_H-M   'P 1'
#
loop_
_entity.id
_entity.type
_entity.pdbx_description
1 polymer ?
#
loop_
_entity_poly.entity_id
_entity_poly.type
_entity_poly.pdbx_seq_one_letter_code
_entity_poly.pdbx_strand_id
1 'polypeptide(L)'
;MQSWRDALNADEQADVDRILDSALHVARTNLGHASEFMTFALMTDGSGRVLEMTADTALRKKHPNAEAILTQTVTQLRQMANISRCSAIVSNTRIAAQKTDAIEVRIEHRAGAALMVLLPYTRARFTGALTFGELRLFSHTAEVWV
;
A
#
# COMPACT_ATOMS: atom_id res chain seq x y z
N MET A 1 -9.81 17.25 15.89
CA MET A 1 -9.22 16.48 14.77
C MET A 1 -9.71 15.06 14.98
N GLN A 2 -10.73 14.64 14.23
CA GLN A 2 -11.31 13.31 14.37
C GLN A 2 -10.23 12.29 13.97
N SER A 3 -9.88 11.37 14.85
CA SER A 3 -8.94 10.30 14.51
C SER A 3 -9.55 9.54 13.32
N TRP A 4 -8.76 9.09 12.34
CA TRP A 4 -9.29 8.27 11.24
C TRP A 4 -10.00 7.01 11.76
N ARG A 5 -9.65 6.56 12.97
CA ARG A 5 -10.32 5.48 13.71
C ARG A 5 -11.74 5.84 14.16
N ASP A 6 -12.03 7.12 14.40
CA ASP A 6 -13.35 7.61 14.78
C ASP A 6 -14.25 7.85 13.55
N ALA A 7 -13.72 7.67 12.33
CA ALA A 7 -14.45 7.85 11.08
C ALA A 7 -15.07 6.55 10.54
N LEU A 8 -14.64 5.39 11.05
CA LEU A 8 -15.02 4.08 10.52
C LEU A 8 -15.93 3.33 11.49
N ASN A 9 -16.95 2.66 10.96
CA ASN A 9 -17.65 1.63 11.69
C ASN A 9 -16.87 0.30 11.70
N ALA A 10 -17.38 -0.71 12.39
CA ALA A 10 -16.68 -2.00 12.56
C ALA A 10 -16.39 -2.72 11.22
N ASP A 11 -17.32 -2.70 10.26
CA ASP A 11 -17.14 -3.36 8.97
C ASP A 11 -16.10 -2.62 8.11
N GLU A 12 -16.10 -1.30 8.18
CA GLU A 12 -15.16 -0.45 7.44
C GLU A 12 -13.74 -0.53 8.03
N GLN A 13 -13.62 -0.63 9.35
CA GLN A 13 -12.35 -0.92 10.02
C GLN A 13 -11.84 -2.32 9.63
N ALA A 14 -12.73 -3.32 9.53
CA ALA A 14 -12.35 -4.66 9.10
C ALA A 14 -11.86 -4.69 7.63
N ASP A 15 -12.37 -3.83 6.76
CA ASP A 15 -11.84 -3.67 5.39
C ASP A 15 -10.41 -3.11 5.40
N VAL A 16 -10.15 -2.08 6.21
CA VAL A 16 -8.81 -1.47 6.38
C VAL A 16 -7.81 -2.48 6.94
N ASP A 17 -8.20 -3.24 7.97
CA ASP A 17 -7.32 -4.24 8.59
C ASP A 17 -7.02 -5.38 7.59
N ARG A 18 -8.04 -5.89 6.90
CA ARG A 18 -7.88 -6.97 5.91
C ARG A 18 -6.98 -6.58 4.75
N ILE A 19 -7.12 -5.36 4.22
CA ILE A 19 -6.30 -4.90 3.11
C ILE A 19 -4.87 -4.61 3.55
N LEU A 20 -4.67 -4.10 4.77
CA LEU A 20 -3.33 -3.91 5.34
C LEU A 20 -2.59 -5.25 5.50
N ASP A 21 -3.25 -6.25 6.09
CA ASP A 21 -2.66 -7.58 6.27
C ASP A 21 -2.29 -8.21 4.93
N SER A 22 -3.18 -8.10 3.94
CA SER A 22 -2.93 -8.60 2.58
C SER A 22 -1.77 -7.86 1.91
N ALA A 23 -1.72 -6.53 2.00
CA ALA A 23 -0.65 -5.71 1.45
C ALA A 23 0.72 -6.08 2.03
N LEU A 24 0.80 -6.20 3.36
CA LEU A 24 2.03 -6.59 4.04
C LEU A 24 2.44 -8.01 3.68
N HIS A 25 1.49 -8.95 3.59
CA HIS A 25 1.79 -10.33 3.19
C HIS A 25 2.39 -10.38 1.79
N VAL A 26 1.74 -9.77 0.79
CA VAL A 26 2.22 -9.75 -0.61
C VAL A 26 3.60 -9.08 -0.70
N ALA A 27 3.79 -7.93 -0.05
CA ALA A 27 5.07 -7.23 -0.07
C ALA A 27 6.20 -8.04 0.56
N ARG A 28 5.96 -8.68 1.71
CA ARG A 28 6.96 -9.55 2.38
C ARG A 28 7.32 -10.76 1.53
N THR A 29 6.33 -11.39 0.89
CA THR A 29 6.55 -12.50 -0.03
C THR A 29 7.40 -12.07 -1.23
N ASN A 30 7.10 -10.90 -1.82
CA ASN A 30 7.90 -10.38 -2.93
C ASN A 30 9.35 -10.04 -2.51
N LEU A 31 9.55 -9.45 -1.33
CA LEU A 31 10.91 -9.23 -0.78
C LEU A 31 11.63 -10.55 -0.44
N GLY A 32 10.90 -11.62 -0.14
CA GLY A 32 11.47 -12.94 0.07
C GLY A 32 12.12 -13.50 -1.21
N HIS A 33 11.55 -13.18 -2.37
CA HIS A 33 12.01 -13.67 -3.68
C HIS A 33 12.96 -12.72 -4.41
N ALA A 34 12.86 -11.42 -4.17
CA ALA A 34 13.66 -10.39 -4.84
C ALA A 34 14.19 -9.35 -3.84
N SER A 35 15.24 -8.61 -4.22
CA SER A 35 15.80 -7.56 -3.35
C SER A 35 14.83 -6.41 -3.10
N GLU A 36 13.95 -6.14 -4.07
CA GLU A 36 12.94 -5.09 -4.08
C GLU A 36 11.67 -5.58 -4.79
N PHE A 37 10.58 -4.81 -4.67
CA PHE A 37 9.37 -5.02 -5.45
C PHE A 37 8.91 -3.71 -6.08
N MET A 38 8.23 -3.84 -7.22
CA MET A 38 7.60 -2.70 -7.90
C MET A 38 6.32 -2.32 -7.20
N THR A 39 5.96 -1.03 -7.22
CA THR A 39 4.68 -0.56 -6.69
C THR A 39 3.51 -1.35 -7.28
N PHE A 40 2.60 -1.77 -6.41
CA PHE A 40 1.38 -2.48 -6.76
C PHE A 40 0.21 -1.92 -5.95
N ALA A 41 -1.02 -2.25 -6.36
CA ALA A 41 -2.20 -1.87 -5.61
C ALA A 41 -3.09 -3.07 -5.31
N LEU A 42 -3.78 -3.00 -4.18
CA LEU A 42 -4.87 -3.88 -3.80
C LEU A 42 -6.15 -3.04 -3.66
N MET A 43 -7.29 -3.68 -3.83
CA MET A 43 -8.59 -3.09 -3.52
C MET A 43 -9.54 -4.13 -2.92
N THR A 44 -10.51 -3.69 -2.12
CA THR A 44 -11.64 -4.54 -1.70
C THR A 44 -12.84 -4.27 -2.58
N ASP A 45 -13.44 -5.31 -3.16
CA ASP A 45 -14.71 -5.19 -3.87
C ASP A 45 -15.89 -4.91 -2.92
N GLY A 46 -17.08 -4.70 -3.47
CA GLY A 46 -18.30 -4.44 -2.69
C GLY A 46 -18.66 -5.51 -1.64
N SER A 47 -18.11 -6.73 -1.75
CA SER A 47 -18.28 -7.82 -0.78
C SER A 47 -17.18 -7.87 0.29
N GLY A 48 -16.15 -7.03 0.17
CA GLY A 48 -15.00 -7.00 1.07
C GLY A 48 -13.87 -7.95 0.67
N ARG A 49 -13.97 -8.62 -0.48
CA ARG A 49 -12.91 -9.49 -0.99
C ARG A 49 -11.77 -8.65 -1.55
N VAL A 50 -10.55 -9.00 -1.17
CA VAL A 50 -9.32 -8.33 -1.65
C VAL A 50 -8.98 -8.83 -3.05
N LEU A 51 -8.73 -7.89 -3.96
CA LEU A 51 -8.30 -8.10 -5.33
C LEU A 51 -6.98 -7.37 -5.55
N GLU A 52 -6.03 -8.03 -6.20
CA GLU A 52 -4.77 -7.41 -6.64
C GLU A 52 -4.99 -6.72 -8.00
N MET A 53 -4.48 -5.49 -8.13
CA MET A 53 -4.46 -4.77 -9.38
C MET A 53 -3.15 -5.00 -10.11
N THR A 54 -3.25 -5.64 -11.28
CA THR A 54 -2.10 -5.82 -12.17
C THR A 54 -1.64 -4.48 -12.73
N ALA A 55 -0.36 -4.14 -12.52
CA ALA A 55 0.24 -2.95 -13.10
C ALA A 55 0.11 -2.95 -14.63
N ASP A 56 -0.15 -1.77 -15.22
CA ASP A 56 -0.20 -1.62 -16.67
C ASP A 56 1.18 -1.94 -17.28
N THR A 57 1.23 -2.99 -18.09
CA THR A 57 2.46 -3.44 -18.77
C THR A 57 3.04 -2.39 -19.74
N ALA A 58 2.23 -1.41 -20.19
CA ALA A 58 2.70 -0.32 -21.05
C ALA A 58 3.78 0.54 -20.38
N LEU A 59 3.70 0.69 -19.05
CA LEU A 59 4.70 1.40 -18.25
C LEU A 59 6.01 0.62 -18.15
N ARG A 60 6.00 -0.72 -18.16
CA ARG A 60 7.24 -1.52 -18.11
C ARG A 60 8.19 -1.23 -19.28
N LYS A 61 7.67 -0.78 -20.42
CA LYS A 61 8.47 -0.42 -21.61
C LYS A 61 9.15 0.95 -21.51
N LYS A 62 8.75 1.82 -20.58
CA LYS A 62 9.21 3.22 -20.49
C LYS A 62 10.17 3.52 -19.33
N HIS A 63 10.52 2.52 -18.51
CA HIS A 63 11.29 2.72 -17.26
C HIS A 63 10.81 3.94 -16.45
N PRO A 64 9.51 4.03 -16.11
CA PRO A 64 8.97 5.14 -15.36
C PRO A 64 9.64 5.24 -13.99
N ASN A 65 9.84 6.47 -13.51
CA ASN A 65 10.25 6.70 -12.13
C ASN A 65 9.10 6.31 -11.17
N ALA A 66 9.42 6.19 -9.88
CA ALA A 66 8.46 5.76 -8.86
C ALA A 66 7.21 6.67 -8.78
N GLU A 67 7.39 7.98 -8.97
CA GLU A 67 6.30 8.96 -8.94
C GLU A 67 5.30 8.76 -10.10
N ALA A 68 5.79 8.47 -11.30
CA ALA A 68 4.94 8.19 -12.45
C ALA A 68 4.16 6.88 -12.27
N ILE A 69 4.77 5.86 -11.65
CA ILE A 69 4.07 4.61 -11.32
C ILE A 69 2.97 4.88 -10.30
N LEU A 70 3.29 5.58 -9.21
CA LEU A 70 2.32 5.96 -8.18
C LEU A 70 1.13 6.73 -8.76
N THR A 71 1.40 7.78 -9.56
CA THR A 71 0.37 8.61 -10.20
C THR A 71 -0.56 7.77 -11.10
N GLN A 72 0.01 6.84 -11.87
CA GLN A 72 -0.79 5.93 -12.69
C GLN A 72 -1.62 4.99 -11.82
N THR A 73 -1.04 4.43 -10.76
CA THR A 73 -1.76 3.53 -9.84
C THR A 73 -2.95 4.24 -9.17
N VAL A 74 -2.78 5.49 -8.73
CA VAL A 74 -3.89 6.33 -8.24
C VAL A 74 -4.94 6.51 -9.33
N THR A 75 -4.54 6.81 -10.57
CA THR A 75 -5.47 6.96 -11.70
C THR A 75 -6.28 5.69 -11.96
N GLN A 76 -5.64 4.52 -11.92
CA GLN A 76 -6.32 3.23 -12.07
C GLN A 76 -7.29 2.95 -10.92
N LEU A 77 -6.90 3.24 -9.69
CA LEU A 77 -7.77 3.10 -8.52
C LEU A 77 -8.99 4.00 -8.60
N ARG A 78 -8.84 5.25 -9.05
CA ARG A 78 -9.95 6.17 -9.31
C ARG A 78 -10.95 5.60 -10.32
N GLN A 79 -10.48 4.92 -11.36
CA GLN A 79 -11.35 4.26 -12.33
C GLN A 79 -12.16 3.10 -11.72
N MET A 80 -11.64 2.47 -10.67
CA MET A 80 -12.30 1.37 -9.95
C MET A 80 -13.05 1.82 -8.69
N ALA A 81 -13.06 3.12 -8.37
CA ALA A 81 -13.58 3.66 -7.12
C ALA A 81 -15.09 3.40 -6.90
N ASN A 82 -15.85 3.22 -7.98
CA ASN A 82 -17.28 2.91 -7.93
C ASN A 82 -17.61 1.46 -7.51
N ILE A 83 -16.67 0.53 -7.72
CA ILE A 83 -16.82 -0.89 -7.37
C ILE A 83 -15.94 -1.31 -6.19
N SER A 84 -15.12 -0.38 -5.69
CA SER A 84 -14.20 -0.57 -4.57
C SER A 84 -14.75 0.07 -3.29
N ARG A 85 -14.44 -0.52 -2.13
CA ARG A 85 -14.68 0.10 -0.80
C ARG A 85 -13.42 0.64 -0.16
N CYS A 86 -12.30 -0.04 -0.37
CA CYS A 86 -11.01 0.25 0.23
C CYS A 86 -9.92 -0.03 -0.79
N SER A 87 -8.84 0.75 -0.78
CA SER A 87 -7.68 0.54 -1.62
C SER A 87 -6.39 0.67 -0.83
N ALA A 88 -5.36 -0.05 -1.26
CA ALA A 88 -4.02 0.06 -0.75
C ALA A 88 -3.03 0.21 -1.91
N ILE A 89 -2.20 1.25 -1.90
CA ILE A 89 -1.03 1.35 -2.77
C ILE A 89 0.18 0.95 -1.96
N VAL A 90 0.96 -0.01 -2.47
CA VAL A 90 2.10 -0.59 -1.77
C VAL A 90 3.36 -0.26 -2.54
N SER A 91 4.32 0.40 -1.90
CA SER A 91 5.59 0.81 -2.51
C SER A 91 6.77 0.46 -1.61
N ASN A 92 7.93 0.29 -2.23
CA ASN A 92 9.20 0.27 -1.52
C ASN A 92 9.70 1.72 -1.36
N THR A 93 9.98 2.15 -0.12
CA THR A 93 10.43 3.52 0.17
C THR A 93 11.69 3.52 1.03
N ARG A 94 12.41 4.65 1.03
CA ARG A 94 13.62 4.83 1.86
C ARG A 94 13.32 5.78 3.02
N ILE A 95 13.49 5.31 4.24
CA ILE A 95 13.46 6.17 5.43
C ILE A 95 14.85 6.74 5.65
N ALA A 96 15.13 7.90 5.05
CA ALA A 96 16.45 8.54 5.05
C ALA A 96 17.04 8.71 6.45
N ALA A 97 16.24 9.20 7.40
CA ALA A 97 16.66 9.43 8.80
C ALA A 97 17.16 8.16 9.51
N GLN A 98 16.66 6.99 9.12
CA GLN A 98 17.01 5.69 9.70
C GLN A 98 17.96 4.88 8.81
N LYS A 99 18.31 5.39 7.63
CA LYS A 99 19.12 4.68 6.61
C LYS A 99 18.60 3.25 6.35
N THR A 100 17.29 3.08 6.34
CA THR A 100 16.63 1.79 6.14
C THR A 100 15.54 1.90 5.07
N ASP A 101 15.25 0.80 4.42
CA ASP A 101 14.10 0.70 3.52
C ASP A 101 12.84 0.38 4.33
N ALA A 102 11.68 0.64 3.74
CA ALA A 102 10.39 0.34 4.34
C ALA A 102 9.37 -0.05 3.27
N ILE A 103 8.45 -0.92 3.66
CA ILE A 103 7.20 -1.11 2.93
C ILE A 103 6.30 0.06 3.32
N GLU A 104 5.92 0.87 2.34
CA GLU A 104 4.92 1.92 2.48
C GLU A 104 3.58 1.40 1.95
N VAL A 105 2.54 1.48 2.78
CA VAL A 105 1.17 1.14 2.40
C VAL A 105 0.31 2.38 2.59
N ARG A 106 -0.19 2.95 1.50
CA ARG A 106 -1.17 4.06 1.52
C ARG A 106 -2.55 3.46 1.41
N ILE A 107 -3.35 3.58 2.46
CA ILE A 107 -4.70 3.01 2.52
C ILE A 107 -5.72 4.13 2.49
N GLU A 108 -6.71 3.96 1.64
CA GLU A 108 -7.89 4.80 1.59
C GLU A 108 -9.15 3.95 1.64
N HIS A 109 -10.18 4.44 2.33
CA HIS A 109 -11.49 3.85 2.39
C HIS A 109 -12.53 4.87 1.92
N ARG A 110 -13.54 4.43 1.16
CA ARG A 110 -14.60 5.28 0.61
C ARG A 110 -15.40 6.07 1.68
N ALA A 111 -15.35 5.60 2.93
CA ALA A 111 -15.99 6.26 4.08
C ALA A 111 -15.17 7.44 4.64
N GLY A 112 -14.01 7.75 4.04
CA GLY A 112 -13.21 8.94 4.37
C GLY A 112 -11.97 8.69 5.20
N ALA A 113 -11.60 7.43 5.47
CA ALA A 113 -10.29 7.13 6.08
C ALA A 113 -9.18 7.21 5.04
N ALA A 114 -8.09 7.89 5.38
CA ALA A 114 -6.86 7.95 4.60
C ALA A 114 -5.66 7.90 5.55
N LEU A 115 -4.84 6.86 5.42
CA LEU A 115 -3.69 6.62 6.28
C LEU A 115 -2.50 6.06 5.50
N MET A 116 -1.32 6.23 6.06
CA MET A 116 -0.08 5.67 5.56
C MET A 116 0.53 4.80 6.65
N VAL A 117 0.92 3.59 6.28
CA VAL A 117 1.65 2.66 7.13
C VAL A 117 3.07 2.51 6.60
N LEU A 118 4.05 2.61 7.49
CA LEU A 118 5.44 2.29 7.21
C LEU A 118 5.85 1.06 8.02
N LEU A 119 6.33 0.03 7.34
CA LEU A 119 6.99 -1.11 7.96
C LEU A 119 8.47 -1.12 7.53
N PRO A 120 9.37 -0.59 8.37
CA PRO A 120 10.80 -0.62 8.12
C PRO A 120 11.30 -2.07 7.98
N TYR A 121 12.25 -2.29 7.09
CA TYR A 121 12.94 -3.56 6.98
C TYR A 121 14.41 -3.38 6.61
N THR A 122 15.22 -4.34 7.04
CA THR A 122 16.63 -4.46 6.66
C THR A 122 16.87 -5.84 6.07
N ARG A 123 17.89 -5.92 5.20
CA ARG A 123 18.33 -7.18 4.61
C ARG A 123 19.77 -7.47 5.02
N ALA A 124 20.00 -8.65 5.61
CA ALA A 124 21.34 -9.10 5.94
C ALA A 124 22.17 -9.32 4.68
N ARG A 125 23.37 -8.72 4.62
CA ARG A 125 24.22 -8.70 3.42
C ARG A 125 24.63 -10.09 2.92
N PHE A 126 24.84 -11.04 3.82
CA PHE A 126 25.38 -12.36 3.49
C PHE A 126 24.31 -13.45 3.33
N THR A 127 23.23 -13.39 4.10
CA THR A 127 22.17 -14.41 4.08
C THR A 127 20.95 -14.00 3.28
N GLY A 128 20.80 -12.70 2.95
CA GLY A 128 19.59 -12.17 2.35
C GLY A 128 18.38 -12.13 3.29
N ALA A 129 18.55 -12.53 4.56
CA ALA A 129 17.49 -12.62 5.55
C ALA A 129 16.88 -11.23 5.82
N LEU A 130 15.55 -11.18 5.86
CA LEU A 130 14.78 -9.97 6.14
C LEU A 130 14.50 -9.84 7.63
N THR A 131 14.74 -8.65 8.18
CA THR A 131 14.31 -8.29 9.53
C THR A 131 13.37 -7.10 9.43
N PHE A 132 12.17 -7.24 9.99
CA PHE A 132 11.15 -6.19 10.01
C PHE A 132 11.18 -5.45 11.34
N GLY A 133 11.06 -4.13 11.29
CA GLY A 133 10.96 -3.27 12.45
C GLY A 133 9.52 -3.10 12.95
N GLU A 134 9.33 -2.08 13.78
CA GLU A 134 8.01 -1.68 14.29
C GLU A 134 7.17 -1.00 13.20
N LEU A 135 5.90 -1.42 13.08
CA LEU A 135 4.94 -0.82 12.19
C LEU A 135 4.53 0.56 12.70
N ARG A 136 4.58 1.57 11.82
CA ARG A 136 4.23 2.96 12.14
C ARG A 136 3.07 3.44 11.29
N LEU A 137 2.14 4.16 11.92
CA LEU A 137 0.95 4.70 11.28
C LEU A 137 1.00 6.23 11.25
N PHE A 138 0.59 6.79 10.12
CA PHE A 138 0.53 8.23 9.86
C PHE A 138 -0.80 8.58 9.19
N SER A 139 -1.29 9.80 9.40
CA SER A 139 -2.37 10.36 8.58
C SER A 139 -1.87 10.59 7.16
N HIS A 140 -2.76 10.43 6.18
CA HIS A 140 -2.47 10.68 4.78
C HIS A 140 -3.59 11.51 4.14
N THR A 141 -3.27 12.19 3.04
CA THR A 141 -4.26 12.93 2.24
C THR A 141 -4.89 11.96 1.27
N ALA A 142 -6.22 11.93 1.20
CA ALA A 142 -6.92 11.08 0.24
C ALA A 142 -6.64 11.52 -1.20
N GLU A 143 -6.45 10.56 -2.09
CA GLU A 143 -6.19 10.74 -3.51
C GLU A 143 -7.19 9.94 -4.37
N VAL A 144 -7.78 8.85 -3.89
CA VAL A 144 -8.65 7.95 -4.68
C VAL A 144 -10.12 8.39 -4.67
N TRP A 145 -10.68 8.70 -3.50
CA TRP A 145 -12.08 9.16 -3.35
C TRP A 145 -12.16 10.66 -3.08
N VAL A 146 -11.70 11.46 -4.05
CA VAL A 146 -11.72 12.94 -4.02
C VAL A 146 -12.74 13.55 -4.97
#